data_AF-A0A7S2JA77-F1
#
_entry.id   AF-A0A7S2JA77-F1
#
_cell.length_a   1.000
_cell.length_b   1.000
_cell.length_c   1.000
_cell.angle_alpha   90.00
_cell.angle_beta   90.00
_cell.angle_gamma   90.00
#
_symmetry.space_group_name_H-M   'P 1'
#
loop_
_entity.id
_entity.type
_entity.pdbx_description
1 polymer ?
#
loop_
_entity_poly.entity_id
_entity_poly.type
_entity_poly.pdbx_seq_one_letter_code
_entity_poly.pdbx_strand_id
1 'polypeptide(L)'
;HCMIAGKKDWILWRPDSGIDTPEFGWIHAEQEAKSDPAFKDAYGTYAGRVDVDDVDTGRFPGWSALHWWRSTLEAGDCVYLPPRWFHFVESPKQRSISVHAWFLAPKKFQQRSCDDLAR
;
A
#
# COMPACT_ATOMS: atom_id res chain seq x y z
N HIS A 1 -7.06 -7.43 -6.92
CA HIS A 1 -7.38 -7.87 -5.55
C HIS A 1 -8.89 -7.96 -5.45
N CYS A 2 -9.45 -9.13 -5.11
CA CYS A 2 -10.87 -9.40 -5.12
C CYS A 2 -11.35 -9.88 -3.75
N MET A 3 -12.48 -9.36 -3.31
CA MET A 3 -13.12 -9.73 -2.05
C MET A 3 -14.08 -10.89 -2.26
N ILE A 4 -13.88 -11.97 -1.51
CA ILE A 4 -14.75 -13.16 -1.53
C ILE A 4 -15.82 -13.05 -0.43
N ALA A 5 -15.43 -12.56 0.74
CA ALA A 5 -16.33 -12.36 1.88
C ALA A 5 -15.87 -11.19 2.76
N GLY A 6 -16.83 -10.55 3.44
CA GLY A 6 -16.56 -9.38 4.29
C GLY A 6 -16.18 -8.14 3.49
N LYS A 7 -15.42 -7.24 4.11
CA LYS A 7 -14.98 -5.99 3.49
C LYS A 7 -13.54 -5.61 3.84
N LYS A 8 -12.94 -4.76 3.01
CA LYS A 8 -11.64 -4.11 3.27
C LYS A 8 -11.69 -2.64 2.87
N ASP A 9 -11.16 -1.80 3.74
CA ASP A 9 -10.99 -0.38 3.48
C ASP A 9 -9.56 -0.12 3.02
N TRP A 10 -9.42 0.57 1.89
CA TRP A 10 -8.15 0.88 1.25
C TRP A 10 -7.95 2.39 1.23
N ILE A 11 -6.73 2.81 1.56
CA ILE A 11 -6.22 4.15 1.26
C ILE A 11 -5.05 3.98 0.30
N LEU A 12 -5.01 4.83 -0.73
CA LEU A 12 -4.08 4.73 -1.85
C LEU A 12 -3.38 6.07 -2.06
N TRP A 13 -2.10 6.01 -2.41
CA TRP A 13 -1.31 7.17 -2.80
C TRP A 13 -0.53 6.89 -4.08
N ARG A 14 -0.35 7.93 -4.90
CA ARG A 14 0.39 7.81 -6.15
C ARG A 14 1.87 7.55 -5.88
N PRO A 15 2.59 6.90 -6.82
CA PRO A 15 4.03 6.68 -6.70
C PRO A 15 4.86 7.97 -6.62
N ASP A 16 4.35 9.08 -7.14
CA ASP A 16 5.00 10.40 -7.15
C ASP A 16 4.57 11.29 -5.97
N SER A 17 3.87 10.73 -4.98
CA SER A 17 3.37 11.49 -3.82
C SER A 17 4.44 11.90 -2.82
N GLY A 18 5.62 11.29 -2.86
CA GLY A 18 6.68 11.52 -1.87
C GLY A 18 6.36 10.97 -0.48
N ILE A 19 5.31 10.13 -0.35
CA ILE A 19 4.89 9.56 0.92
C ILE A 19 5.99 8.72 1.59
N ASP A 20 6.91 8.13 0.81
CA ASP A 20 8.02 7.30 1.29
C ASP A 20 9.20 8.08 1.91
N THR A 21 8.95 9.28 2.40
CA THR A 21 9.95 10.14 3.02
C THR A 21 9.79 10.23 4.55
N PRO A 22 10.85 10.64 5.28
CA PRO A 22 10.78 10.78 6.75
C PRO A 22 9.70 11.76 7.24
N GLU A 23 9.28 12.71 6.41
CA GLU A 23 8.19 13.67 6.72
C GLU A 23 6.83 12.99 6.95
N PHE A 24 6.69 11.74 6.52
CA PHE A 24 5.51 10.89 6.70
C PHE A 24 5.76 9.73 7.67
N GLY A 25 6.93 9.67 8.32
CA GLY A 25 7.29 8.62 9.27
C GLY A 25 7.77 7.31 8.62
N TRP A 26 8.19 7.36 7.37
CA TRP A 26 8.79 6.22 6.67
C TRP A 26 10.23 6.00 7.08
N ILE A 27 10.58 4.73 7.15
CA ILE A 27 11.91 4.26 7.51
C ILE A 27 12.39 3.16 6.57
N HIS A 28 13.71 3.02 6.47
CA HIS A 28 14.35 1.81 5.96
C HIS A 28 14.64 0.90 7.15
N ALA A 29 13.86 -0.15 7.30
CA ALA A 29 13.86 -0.96 8.50
C ALA A 29 15.21 -1.63 8.76
N GLU A 30 15.93 -2.05 7.71
CA GLU A 30 17.27 -2.64 7.84
C GLU A 30 18.33 -1.63 8.34
N GLN A 31 18.11 -0.34 8.09
CA GLN A 31 18.98 0.71 8.61
C GLN A 31 18.63 1.01 10.07
N GLU A 32 17.34 1.14 10.38
CA GLU A 32 16.85 1.37 11.74
C GLU A 32 17.19 0.23 12.70
N ALA A 33 17.12 -1.02 12.24
CA ALA A 33 17.46 -2.22 13.00
C ALA A 33 18.88 -2.21 13.57
N LYS A 34 19.80 -1.41 13.01
CA LYS A 34 21.17 -1.27 13.51
C LYS A 34 21.27 -0.46 14.80
N SER A 35 20.30 0.42 15.06
CA SER A 35 20.32 1.36 16.19
C SER A 35 19.12 1.20 17.12
N ASP A 36 17.98 0.70 16.63
CA ASP A 36 16.74 0.63 17.36
C ASP A 36 16.23 -0.83 17.45
N PRO A 37 16.28 -1.44 18.66
CA PRO A 37 15.84 -2.82 18.87
C PRO A 37 14.38 -3.07 18.51
N ALA A 38 13.54 -2.03 18.45
CA ALA A 38 12.13 -2.16 18.03
C ALA A 38 12.00 -2.66 16.58
N PHE A 39 13.01 -2.44 15.75
CA PHE A 39 13.01 -2.81 14.34
C PHE A 39 13.91 -4.00 14.02
N LYS A 40 14.42 -4.73 15.03
CA LYS A 40 15.42 -5.79 14.84
C LYS A 40 15.02 -6.92 13.86
N ASP A 41 13.72 -7.21 13.76
CA ASP A 41 13.18 -8.26 12.89
C ASP A 41 12.48 -7.69 11.65
N ALA A 42 12.56 -6.37 11.46
CA ALA A 42 11.86 -5.69 10.39
C ALA A 42 12.72 -5.56 9.12
N TYR A 43 12.06 -5.55 7.97
CA TYR A 43 12.69 -5.48 6.65
C TYR A 43 11.85 -4.65 5.70
N GLY A 44 12.49 -4.12 4.66
CA GLY A 44 11.88 -3.27 3.66
C GLY A 44 11.70 -1.82 4.12
N THR A 45 10.99 -1.08 3.27
CA THR A 45 10.64 0.31 3.51
C THR A 45 9.17 0.36 3.89
N TYR A 46 8.86 0.87 5.08
CA TYR A 46 7.49 1.02 5.56
C TYR A 46 7.36 2.21 6.52
N ALA A 47 6.12 2.63 6.75
CA ALA A 47 5.76 3.68 7.70
C ALA A 47 5.90 3.16 9.14
N GLY A 48 7.12 3.22 9.70
CA GLY A 48 7.46 2.58 10.98
C GLY A 48 7.49 3.50 12.20
N ARG A 49 7.52 4.82 12.00
CA ARG A 49 7.61 5.82 13.09
C ARG A 49 6.28 6.56 13.33
N VAL A 50 5.22 6.16 12.63
CA VAL A 50 3.90 6.81 12.64
C VAL A 50 2.85 5.85 13.19
N ASP A 51 1.93 6.39 14.00
CA ASP A 51 0.70 5.69 14.36
C ASP A 51 -0.28 5.88 13.19
N VAL A 52 -0.66 4.77 12.55
CA VAL A 52 -1.52 4.78 11.37
C VAL A 52 -2.99 5.01 11.70
N ASP A 53 -3.39 4.82 12.96
CA ASP A 53 -4.75 5.07 13.44
C ASP A 53 -4.90 6.52 13.97
N ASP A 54 -3.80 7.14 14.42
CA ASP A 54 -3.74 8.53 14.91
C ASP A 54 -2.46 9.26 14.45
N VAL A 55 -2.50 9.79 13.23
CA VAL A 55 -1.33 10.43 12.61
C VAL A 55 -1.06 11.81 13.25
N ASP A 56 0.06 11.92 13.96
CA ASP A 56 0.57 13.20 14.49
C ASP A 56 1.11 14.09 13.35
N THR A 57 0.23 14.95 12.83
CA THR A 57 0.56 15.93 11.78
C THR A 57 1.50 17.05 12.25
N GLY A 58 1.68 17.25 13.55
CA GLY A 58 2.68 18.17 14.08
C GLY A 58 4.10 17.60 13.97
N ARG A 59 4.24 16.31 14.23
CA ARG A 59 5.50 15.57 14.06
C ARG A 59 5.79 15.19 12.61
N PHE A 60 4.75 14.91 11.83
CA PHE A 60 4.82 14.48 10.43
C PHE A 60 3.99 15.41 9.54
N PRO A 61 4.46 16.64 9.27
CA PRO A 61 3.66 17.66 8.58
C PRO A 61 3.27 17.30 7.15
N GLY A 62 3.98 16.36 6.51
CA GLY A 62 3.69 15.91 5.15
C GLY A 62 2.25 15.41 4.98
N TRP A 63 1.68 14.78 6.02
CA TRP A 63 0.32 14.23 5.97
C TRP A 63 -0.78 15.28 5.76
N SER A 64 -0.54 16.54 6.12
CA SER A 64 -1.54 17.61 6.01
C SER A 64 -1.87 18.01 4.56
N ALA A 65 -0.93 17.81 3.63
CA ALA A 65 -1.07 18.22 2.23
C ALA A 65 -1.16 17.02 1.26
N LEU A 66 -1.14 15.80 1.78
CA LEU A 66 -1.04 14.59 0.98
C LEU A 66 -2.38 14.24 0.32
N HIS A 67 -2.40 14.18 -1.01
CA HIS A 67 -3.57 13.69 -1.73
C HIS A 67 -3.65 12.16 -1.68
N TRP A 68 -4.85 11.65 -1.37
CA TRP A 68 -5.13 10.23 -1.25
C TRP A 68 -6.47 9.86 -1.88
N TRP A 69 -6.63 8.57 -2.16
CA TRP A 69 -7.88 7.97 -2.61
C TRP A 69 -8.31 6.90 -1.61
N ARG A 70 -9.61 6.83 -1.30
CA ARG A 70 -10.18 5.75 -0.49
C ARG A 70 -11.10 4.90 -1.33
N SER A 71 -11.01 3.60 -1.12
CA SER A 71 -11.93 2.62 -1.69
C SER A 71 -12.33 1.61 -0.62
N THR A 72 -13.62 1.33 -0.50
CA THR A 72 -14.12 0.23 0.32
C THR A 72 -14.52 -0.89 -0.62
N LEU A 73 -13.94 -2.07 -0.43
CA LEU A 73 -14.27 -3.26 -1.21
C LEU A 73 -15.14 -4.18 -0.37
N GLU A 74 -16.27 -4.59 -0.90
CA GLU A 74 -17.19 -5.56 -0.30
C GLU A 74 -17.17 -6.88 -1.07
N ALA A 75 -17.81 -7.92 -0.53
CA ALA A 75 -17.86 -9.23 -1.17
C ALA A 75 -18.41 -9.14 -2.61
N GLY A 76 -17.63 -9.61 -3.59
CA GLY A 76 -17.93 -9.48 -5.01
C GLY A 76 -17.10 -8.40 -5.73
N ASP A 77 -16.54 -7.44 -5.00
CA ASP A 77 -15.74 -6.37 -5.60
C ASP A 77 -14.31 -6.83 -5.94
N CYS A 78 -13.79 -6.27 -7.03
CA CYS A 78 -12.40 -6.39 -7.43
C CYS A 78 -11.80 -5.00 -7.70
N VAL A 79 -10.61 -4.75 -7.14
CA VAL A 79 -9.79 -3.59 -7.47
C VAL A 79 -8.52 -3.99 -8.21
N TYR A 80 -8.17 -3.22 -9.22
CA TYR A 80 -6.84 -3.24 -9.81
C TYR A 80 -5.96 -2.25 -9.03
N LEU A 81 -4.90 -2.75 -8.38
CA LEU A 81 -3.88 -1.91 -7.76
C LEU A 81 -2.76 -1.69 -8.80
N PRO A 82 -2.57 -0.46 -9.32
CA PRO A 82 -1.50 -0.22 -10.28
C PRO A 82 -0.12 -0.41 -9.63
N PRO A 83 0.90 -0.76 -10.42
CA PRO A 83 2.24 -1.02 -9.89
C PRO A 83 2.82 0.21 -9.21
N ARG A 84 3.54 -0.02 -8.10
CA ARG A 84 4.24 0.99 -7.28
C ARG A 84 3.34 1.96 -6.50
N TRP A 85 2.03 1.77 -6.50
CA TRP A 85 1.14 2.56 -5.66
C TRP A 85 1.30 2.18 -4.19
N PHE A 86 1.48 3.18 -3.34
CA PHE A 86 1.48 3.00 -1.90
C PHE A 86 0.04 2.78 -1.44
N HIS A 87 -0.13 1.90 -0.46
CA HIS A 87 -1.46 1.53 0.01
C HIS A 87 -1.45 1.15 1.49
N PHE A 88 -2.51 1.55 2.18
CA PHE A 88 -2.89 1.08 3.50
C PHE A 88 -4.19 0.29 3.35
N VAL A 89 -4.28 -0.85 4.05
CA VAL A 89 -5.43 -1.73 3.96
C VAL A 89 -5.84 -2.15 5.36
N GLU A 90 -7.08 -1.83 5.71
CA GLU A 90 -7.69 -2.25 6.96
C GLU A 90 -8.78 -3.29 6.69
N SER A 91 -8.83 -4.33 7.51
CA SER A 91 -10.00 -5.20 7.61
C SER A 91 -10.78 -4.83 8.87
N PRO A 92 -12.03 -4.36 8.76
CA PRO A 92 -12.88 -4.10 9.91
C PRO A 92 -13.00 -5.35 10.78
N LYS A 93 -13.40 -5.21 12.05
CA LYS A 93 -13.40 -6.29 13.08
C LYS A 93 -14.12 -7.61 12.72
N GLN A 94 -14.81 -7.68 11.58
CA GLN A 94 -15.46 -8.88 11.06
C GLN A 94 -14.50 -9.68 10.18
N ARG A 95 -14.70 -11.00 10.08
CA ARG A 95 -13.88 -11.85 9.21
C ARG A 95 -14.02 -11.42 7.75
N SER A 96 -12.89 -11.23 7.07
CA SER A 96 -12.83 -10.96 5.64
C SER A 96 -11.98 -12.03 4.93
N ILE A 97 -12.34 -12.33 3.68
CA ILE A 97 -11.60 -13.25 2.80
C ILE A 97 -11.40 -12.54 1.48
N SER A 98 -10.16 -12.50 1.01
CA SER A 98 -9.80 -11.88 -0.26
C SER A 98 -8.70 -12.65 -0.98
N VAL A 99 -8.75 -12.66 -2.31
CA VAL A 99 -7.74 -13.28 -3.16
C VAL A 99 -7.12 -12.21 -4.07
N HIS A 100 -5.82 -12.28 -4.30
CA HIS A 100 -5.14 -11.43 -5.27
C HIS A 100 -4.22 -12.22 -6.17
N ALA A 101 -4.16 -11.81 -7.44
CA ALA A 101 -3.15 -12.24 -8.38
C ALA A 101 -2.14 -11.11 -8.54
N TRP A 102 -0.85 -11.44 -8.42
CA TRP A 102 0.25 -10.51 -8.68
C TRP A 102 0.79 -10.77 -10.07
N PHE A 103 0.87 -9.71 -10.87
CA PHE A 103 1.39 -9.76 -12.22
C PHE A 103 2.76 -9.10 -12.26
N LEU A 104 3.69 -9.70 -13.01
CA LEU A 104 4.95 -9.03 -13.32
C LEU A 104 4.63 -7.82 -14.22
N ALA A 105 5.04 -6.62 -13.80
CA ALA A 105 4.86 -5.39 -14.58
C ALA A 105 6.11 -5.10 -15.42
N PRO A 106 6.13 -5.40 -16.73
CA PRO A 106 7.28 -5.09 -17.58
C PRO A 106 7.44 -3.57 -17.76
N LYS A 107 8.69 -3.10 -17.96
CA LYS A 107 9.00 -1.67 -18.17
C LYS A 107 8.34 -1.08 -19.42
N LYS A 108 8.02 -1.92 -20.40
CA LYS A 108 7.35 -1.53 -21.65
C LYS A 108 6.17 -2.46 -21.88
N PHE A 109 5.04 -1.87 -22.22
CA PHE A 109 3.88 -2.61 -22.71
C PHE A 109 4.19 -3.18 -24.11
N GLN A 110 3.87 -4.45 -24.33
CA GLN A 110 4.06 -5.13 -25.61
C GLN A 110 2.69 -5.51 -26.16
N GLN A 111 2.14 -4.72 -27.09
CA GLN A 111 0.80 -4.97 -27.66
C GLN A 111 0.64 -6.42 -28.20
N ARG A 112 1.70 -6.96 -28.81
CA ARG A 112 1.71 -8.30 -29.40
C ARG A 112 1.34 -9.41 -28.41
N SER A 113 1.67 -9.27 -27.12
CA SER A 113 1.28 -10.27 -26.12
C SER A 113 -0.23 -10.34 -25.88
N CYS A 114 -0.97 -9.27 -26.19
CA CYS A 114 -2.43 -9.27 -26.12
C CYS A 114 -3.04 -9.97 -27.34
N ASP A 115 -2.44 -9.79 -28.51
CA ASP A 115 -2.94 -10.37 -29.77
C ASP A 115 -2.78 -11.90 -29.77
N ASP A 116 -1.72 -12.42 -29.14
CA ASP A 116 -1.45 -13.86 -29.00
C ASP A 116 -2.43 -14.56 -28.03
N LEU A 117 -3.06 -13.83 -27.09
CA LEU A 117 -4.07 -14.36 -26.16
C LEU A 117 -5.48 -14.44 -26.77
N ALA A 118 -5.71 -13.75 -27.89
CA ALA A 118 -6.99 -13.70 -28.59
C ALA A 118 -7.17 -14.83 -29.63
N ARG A 119 -6.20 -15.74 -29.75
CA ARG A 119 -6.22 -16.94 -30.61
C ARG A 119 -6.40 -18.19 -29.77
#